data_AF-A0A317C7H7-F1
#
_entry.id   AF-A0A317C7H7-F1
#
_cell.length_a   1.000
_cell.length_b   1.000
_cell.length_c   1.000
_cell.angle_alpha   90.00
_cell.angle_beta   90.00
_cell.angle_gamma   90.00
#
_symmetry.space_group_name_H-M   'P 1'
#
loop_
_entity.id
_entity.type
_entity.pdbx_description
1 polymer ?
#
loop_
_entity_poly.entity_id
_entity_poly.type
_entity_poly.pdbx_seq_one_letter_code
_entity_poly.pdbx_strand_id
1 'polypeptide(L)'
;MYKILIIMLTLFAVGCARTGNIATPNPDEVSEITYNLNTDQNMRTWHFVNDDLTLRYSERDLNGRLISSNVRKVSPNDFNWLVTQFEDINYTKLQTRSKVVNSGFIGSQRSAAVAPETISIENLGGTYTFQKKGNIRFPPQLEKITQQIPTVFR
;
A
#
# COMPACT_ATOMS: atom_id res chain seq x y z
N MET A 1 -11.47 16.15 -66.62
CA MET A 1 -12.60 16.83 -65.97
C MET A 1 -12.15 17.31 -64.61
N TYR A 2 -12.03 18.62 -64.45
CA TYR A 2 -11.65 19.29 -63.20
C TYR A 2 -12.79 19.25 -62.20
N LYS A 3 -12.50 18.89 -60.95
CA LYS A 3 -13.23 19.38 -59.78
C LYS A 3 -12.23 19.72 -58.67
N ILE A 4 -11.86 21.00 -58.65
CA ILE A 4 -11.26 21.70 -57.53
C ILE A 4 -12.38 21.92 -56.51
N LEU A 5 -12.18 21.50 -55.26
CA LEU A 5 -12.95 22.00 -54.13
C LEU A 5 -11.96 22.42 -53.04
N ILE A 6 -11.69 23.71 -52.99
CA ILE A 6 -11.01 24.39 -51.89
C ILE A 6 -12.11 24.79 -50.90
N ILE A 7 -12.04 24.32 -49.65
CA ILE A 7 -12.80 24.91 -48.53
C ILE A 7 -11.89 25.04 -47.32
N MET A 8 -11.55 26.30 -47.06
CA MET A 8 -11.25 26.99 -45.80
C MET A 8 -10.83 26.22 -44.54
N LEU A 9 -9.60 26.53 -44.14
CA LEU A 9 -9.11 26.88 -42.80
C LEU A 9 -10.18 27.07 -41.68
N THR A 10 -10.09 26.25 -40.64
CA THR A 10 -10.40 26.69 -39.26
C THR A 10 -9.40 26.04 -38.30
N LEU A 11 -8.44 26.85 -37.86
CA LEU A 11 -7.69 26.62 -36.62
C LEU A 11 -8.70 26.57 -35.46
N PHE A 12 -8.86 25.42 -34.82
CA PHE A 12 -9.25 25.38 -33.42
C PHE A 12 -8.06 24.85 -32.62
N ALA A 13 -7.18 25.79 -32.30
CA ALA A 13 -6.28 25.67 -31.17
C ALA A 13 -7.14 25.67 -29.89
N VAL A 14 -7.58 24.50 -29.45
CA VAL A 14 -7.95 24.32 -28.04
C VAL A 14 -6.68 23.83 -27.35
N GLY A 15 -5.84 24.79 -27.01
CA GLY A 15 -4.77 24.59 -26.06
C GLY A 15 -5.39 24.24 -24.71
N CYS A 16 -5.58 22.96 -24.44
CA CYS A 16 -5.52 22.47 -23.07
C CYS A 16 -4.05 22.33 -22.68
N ALA A 17 -3.33 23.45 -22.70
CA ALA A 17 -2.12 23.59 -21.91
C ALA A 17 -2.55 23.69 -20.44
N ARG A 18 -3.07 22.59 -19.88
CA ARG A 18 -2.90 22.34 -18.46
C ARG A 18 -1.44 21.94 -18.31
N THR A 19 -0.57 22.94 -18.16
CA THR A 19 0.63 22.77 -17.36
C THR A 19 0.19 22.58 -15.91
N GLY A 20 -0.51 21.48 -15.64
CA GLY A 20 -0.42 20.88 -14.34
C GLY A 20 1.02 20.45 -14.24
N ASN A 21 1.78 21.05 -13.34
CA ASN A 21 2.99 20.42 -12.85
C ASN A 21 2.54 19.08 -12.27
N ILE A 22 2.45 18.05 -13.10
CA ILE A 22 2.36 16.68 -12.65
C ILE A 22 3.73 16.50 -12.02
N ALA A 23 3.79 16.59 -10.70
CA ALA A 23 4.99 16.23 -9.97
C ALA A 23 5.41 14.87 -10.51
N THR A 24 6.61 14.76 -11.05
CA THR A 24 7.15 13.47 -11.48
C THR A 24 7.04 12.56 -10.27
N PRO A 25 6.30 11.45 -10.35
CA PRO A 25 6.10 10.59 -9.19
C PRO A 25 7.46 10.13 -8.68
N ASN A 26 7.73 10.34 -7.38
CA ASN A 26 8.97 9.85 -6.79
C ASN A 26 8.89 8.32 -6.77
N PRO A 27 9.80 7.58 -7.43
CA PRO A 27 9.71 6.12 -7.49
C PRO A 27 9.74 5.45 -6.11
N ASP A 28 10.32 6.13 -5.12
CA ASP A 28 10.43 5.66 -3.75
C ASP A 28 9.21 6.03 -2.89
N GLU A 29 8.27 6.82 -3.40
CA GLU A 29 7.05 7.21 -2.69
C GLU A 29 6.19 5.99 -2.38
N VAL A 30 5.91 5.79 -1.09
CA VAL A 30 5.03 4.73 -0.63
C VAL A 30 3.60 5.03 -1.07
N SER A 31 3.01 4.16 -1.88
CA SER A 31 1.62 4.26 -2.34
C SER A 31 0.67 3.59 -1.36
N GLU A 32 1.00 2.37 -0.90
CA GLU A 32 0.14 1.57 -0.03
C GLU A 32 0.94 0.83 1.04
N ILE A 33 0.32 0.65 2.20
CA ILE A 33 0.87 -0.18 3.28
C ILE A 33 -0.24 -1.14 3.74
N THR A 34 0.05 -2.43 3.75
CA THR A 34 -0.89 -3.45 4.24
C THR A 34 -0.27 -4.26 5.37
N TYR A 35 -0.83 -4.12 6.56
CA TYR A 35 -0.49 -4.92 7.74
C TYR A 35 -1.60 -5.95 8.01
N ASN A 36 -1.24 -7.23 8.11
CA ASN A 36 -2.13 -8.28 8.57
C ASN A 36 -1.61 -8.93 9.84
N LEU A 37 -2.52 -9.16 10.78
CA LEU A 37 -2.29 -9.89 12.00
C LEU A 37 -3.32 -11.02 12.11
N ASN A 38 -2.85 -12.26 12.02
CA ASN A 38 -3.63 -13.47 12.18
C ASN A 38 -3.40 -14.03 13.58
N THR A 39 -4.49 -14.16 14.33
CA THR A 39 -4.51 -14.80 15.63
C THR A 39 -5.31 -16.11 15.54
N ASP A 40 -5.32 -16.88 16.63
CA ASP A 40 -6.14 -18.09 16.72
C ASP A 40 -7.66 -17.78 16.76
N GLN A 41 -8.05 -16.51 16.73
CA GLN A 41 -9.45 -16.07 16.80
C GLN A 41 -9.90 -15.35 15.53
N ASN A 42 -9.04 -14.49 14.97
CA ASN A 42 -9.39 -13.59 13.88
C ASN A 42 -8.19 -13.22 13.01
N MET A 43 -8.50 -12.73 11.81
CA MET A 43 -7.59 -12.01 10.93
C MET A 43 -7.94 -10.54 10.96
N ARG A 44 -6.98 -9.68 11.33
CA ARG A 44 -7.12 -8.23 11.28
C ARG A 44 -6.20 -7.64 10.22
N THR A 45 -6.72 -6.70 9.44
CA THR A 45 -6.02 -6.04 8.35
C THR A 45 -6.13 -4.54 8.51
N TRP A 46 -5.00 -3.85 8.43
CA TRP A 46 -4.89 -2.41 8.27
C TRP A 46 -4.30 -2.14 6.90
N HIS A 47 -5.08 -1.49 6.04
CA HIS A 47 -4.67 -1.16 4.68
C HIS A 47 -4.71 0.35 4.50
N PHE A 48 -3.54 0.94 4.31
CA PHE A 48 -3.33 2.36 4.14
C PHE A 48 -3.10 2.69 2.68
N VAL A 49 -3.74 3.76 2.20
CA VAL A 49 -3.60 4.29 0.85
C VAL A 49 -3.15 5.74 0.96
N ASN A 50 -1.98 6.06 0.38
CA ASN A 50 -1.38 7.39 0.46
C ASN A 50 -2.18 8.42 -0.33
N ASP A 51 -2.59 8.08 -1.57
CA ASP A 51 -3.26 8.99 -2.52
C ASP A 51 -4.39 9.82 -1.91
N ASP A 52 -5.15 9.24 -0.99
CA ASP A 52 -6.23 9.92 -0.30
C ASP A 52 -6.16 9.81 1.24
N LEU A 53 -5.03 9.39 1.79
CA LEU A 53 -4.79 9.18 3.24
C LEU A 53 -5.87 8.33 3.90
N THR A 54 -6.30 7.25 3.24
CA THR A 54 -7.34 6.36 3.76
C THR A 54 -6.74 5.17 4.49
N LEU A 55 -7.27 4.88 5.68
CA LEU A 55 -7.10 3.60 6.36
C LEU A 55 -8.39 2.80 6.23
N ARG A 56 -8.26 1.57 5.72
CA ARG A 56 -9.28 0.53 5.75
C ARG A 56 -8.86 -0.52 6.78
N TYR A 57 -9.62 -0.60 7.86
CA TYR A 57 -9.53 -1.68 8.82
C TYR A 57 -10.56 -2.77 8.50
N SER A 58 -10.17 -4.03 8.56
CA SER A 58 -11.11 -5.15 8.52
C SER A 58 -10.72 -6.26 9.46
N GLU A 59 -11.71 -6.90 10.06
CA GLU A 59 -11.55 -8.05 10.94
C GLU A 59 -12.43 -9.19 10.44
N ARG A 60 -11.86 -10.39 10.31
CA ARG A 60 -12.53 -11.60 9.85
C ARG A 60 -12.35 -12.74 10.84
N ASP A 61 -13.34 -13.59 10.97
CA ASP A 61 -13.20 -14.84 11.73
C ASP A 61 -12.31 -15.86 10.98
N LEU A 62 -12.05 -17.00 11.61
CA LEU A 62 -11.26 -18.10 11.01
C LEU A 62 -11.89 -18.68 9.73
N ASN A 63 -13.19 -18.48 9.52
CA ASN A 63 -13.90 -18.92 8.32
C ASN A 63 -13.87 -17.85 7.21
N GLY A 64 -13.20 -16.72 7.45
CA GLY A 64 -13.10 -15.58 6.53
C GLY A 64 -14.34 -14.67 6.53
N ARG A 65 -15.30 -14.88 7.43
CA ARG A 65 -16.49 -14.03 7.57
C ARG A 65 -16.10 -12.70 8.18
N LEU A 66 -16.55 -11.60 7.57
CA LEU A 66 -16.30 -10.26 8.07
C LEU A 66 -17.04 -10.04 9.40
N ILE A 67 -16.28 -9.73 10.47
CA ILE A 67 -16.79 -9.40 11.80
C ILE A 67 -16.92 -7.88 11.93
N SER A 68 -15.90 -7.15 11.51
CA SER A 68 -15.84 -5.69 11.62
C SER A 68 -15.13 -5.11 10.40
N SER A 69 -15.55 -3.89 10.01
CA SER A 69 -14.90 -3.12 8.97
C SER A 69 -15.05 -1.64 9.29
N ASN A 70 -13.98 -0.89 9.16
CA ASN A 70 -14.01 0.56 9.31
C ASN A 70 -13.15 1.19 8.22
N VAL A 71 -13.61 2.33 7.69
CA VAL A 71 -12.84 3.15 6.77
C VAL A 71 -12.80 4.55 7.34
N ARG A 72 -11.60 5.10 7.50
CA ARG A 72 -11.41 6.46 8.00
C ARG A 72 -10.25 7.15 7.32
N LYS A 73 -10.26 8.48 7.35
CA LYS A 73 -9.09 9.28 6.98
C LYS A 73 -8.07 9.25 8.11
N VAL A 74 -6.82 9.11 7.73
CA VAL A 74 -5.65 9.20 8.60
C VAL A 74 -5.16 10.64 8.58
N SER A 75 -4.68 11.15 9.72
CA SER A 75 -4.06 12.47 9.71
C SER A 75 -2.76 12.42 8.89
N PRO A 76 -2.39 13.48 8.15
CA PRO A 76 -1.11 13.50 7.45
C PRO A 76 0.07 13.20 8.36
N ASN A 77 0.02 13.65 9.63
CA ASN A 77 1.08 13.39 10.61
C ASN A 77 1.22 11.91 10.96
N ASP A 78 0.11 11.19 11.19
CA ASP A 78 0.17 9.77 11.54
C ASP A 78 0.64 8.91 10.36
N PHE A 79 0.19 9.24 9.15
CA PHE A 79 0.62 8.54 7.95
C PHE A 79 2.10 8.82 7.65
N ASN A 80 2.53 10.09 7.70
CA ASN A 80 3.93 10.46 7.53
C ASN A 80 4.83 9.78 8.57
N TRP A 81 4.40 9.76 9.84
CA TRP A 81 5.14 9.03 10.87
C TRP A 81 5.35 7.57 10.47
N LEU A 82 4.31 6.88 10.01
CA LEU A 82 4.39 5.48 9.58
C LEU A 82 5.35 5.29 8.40
N VAL A 83 5.23 6.12 7.36
CA VAL A 83 6.12 6.08 6.19
C VAL A 83 7.57 6.33 6.58
N THR A 84 7.83 7.38 7.36
CA THR A 84 9.18 7.72 7.84
C THR A 84 9.79 6.57 8.64
N GLN A 85 9.01 5.89 9.51
CA GLN A 85 9.54 4.73 10.22
C GLN A 85 10.03 3.62 9.28
N PHE A 86 9.35 3.36 8.16
CA PHE A 86 9.79 2.37 7.17
C PHE A 86 11.01 2.86 6.38
N GLU A 87 11.03 4.12 6.00
CA GLU A 87 12.17 4.74 5.29
C GLU A 87 13.44 4.75 6.15
N ASP A 88 13.33 5.08 7.44
CA ASP A 88 14.43 5.11 8.41
C ASP A 88 15.14 3.75 8.54
N ILE A 89 14.38 2.65 8.44
CA ILE A 89 14.94 1.29 8.47
C ILE A 89 15.40 0.79 7.10
N ASN A 90 15.27 1.62 6.07
CA ASN A 90 15.61 1.33 4.68
C ASN A 90 14.95 0.01 4.21
N TYR A 91 13.63 -0.07 4.35
CA TYR A 91 12.86 -1.30 4.13
C TYR A 91 13.15 -1.98 2.79
N THR A 92 13.41 -1.20 1.72
CA THR A 92 13.71 -1.73 0.39
C THR A 92 15.00 -2.57 0.37
N LYS A 93 15.99 -2.20 1.19
CA LYS A 93 17.32 -2.83 1.28
C LYS A 93 17.43 -3.87 2.39
N LEU A 94 16.40 -4.06 3.22
CA LEU A 94 16.43 -5.06 4.29
C LEU A 94 16.67 -6.47 3.73
N GLN A 95 17.78 -7.08 4.15
CA GLN A 95 18.13 -8.46 3.88
C GLN A 95 17.80 -9.30 5.10
N THR A 96 16.65 -9.98 5.07
CA THR A 96 16.14 -10.75 6.21
C THR A 96 15.39 -11.97 5.73
N ARG A 97 15.42 -13.05 6.52
CA ARG A 97 14.62 -14.26 6.29
C ARG A 97 13.11 -14.02 6.32
N SER A 98 12.69 -12.89 6.88
CA SER A 98 11.28 -12.47 6.85
C SER A 98 10.84 -11.90 5.51
N LYS A 99 11.75 -11.45 4.65
CA LYS A 99 11.42 -10.87 3.35
C LYS A 99 10.90 -11.98 2.43
N VAL A 100 9.72 -11.75 1.84
CA VAL A 100 9.11 -12.63 0.84
C VAL A 100 9.43 -12.07 -0.54
N VAL A 101 10.04 -12.89 -1.38
CA VAL A 101 10.33 -12.56 -2.78
C VAL A 101 9.20 -13.13 -3.65
N ASN A 102 8.63 -12.33 -4.55
CA ASN A 102 7.49 -12.65 -5.42
C ASN A 102 6.13 -12.80 -4.72
N SER A 103 5.81 -11.91 -3.78
CA SER A 103 4.46 -11.81 -3.23
C SER A 103 3.61 -10.85 -4.07
N GLY A 104 2.90 -11.37 -5.07
CA GLY A 104 1.84 -10.65 -5.77
C GLY A 104 0.61 -10.43 -4.89
N PHE A 105 0.79 -9.78 -3.73
CA PHE A 105 -0.24 -9.62 -2.72
C PHE A 105 -1.11 -8.40 -3.03
N ILE A 106 -2.06 -8.56 -3.95
CA ILE A 106 -3.17 -7.62 -4.12
C ILE A 106 -4.31 -8.14 -3.24
N GLY A 107 -4.74 -7.31 -2.29
CA GLY A 107 -5.61 -7.69 -1.18
C GLY A 107 -6.82 -8.53 -1.58
N SER A 108 -6.78 -9.82 -1.25
CA SER A 108 -7.87 -10.81 -1.11
C SER A 108 -7.45 -12.19 -1.64
N GLN A 109 -6.63 -12.92 -0.87
CA GLN A 109 -6.43 -14.35 -1.10
C GLN A 109 -7.02 -15.19 0.03
N ARG A 110 -7.96 -16.06 -0.35
CA ARG A 110 -8.54 -17.11 0.49
C ARG A 110 -7.43 -18.07 0.96
N SER A 111 -7.42 -18.33 2.26
CA SER A 111 -6.80 -19.45 3.00
C SER A 111 -5.69 -20.23 2.29
N ALA A 112 -4.48 -19.68 2.26
CA ALA A 112 -3.24 -20.44 2.16
C ALA A 112 -2.42 -20.13 3.42
N ALA A 113 -2.27 -21.11 4.32
CA ALA A 113 -1.57 -21.05 5.62
C ALA A 113 -0.94 -19.68 5.94
N VAL A 114 -1.81 -18.73 6.32
CA VAL A 114 -1.45 -17.31 6.37
C VAL A 114 -0.44 -17.13 7.49
N ALA A 115 0.68 -16.45 7.20
CA ALA A 115 1.65 -16.18 8.23
C ALA A 115 0.98 -15.40 9.39
N PRO A 116 1.29 -15.71 10.66
CA PRO A 116 0.73 -15.00 11.82
C PRO A 116 0.78 -13.48 11.70
N GLU A 117 1.83 -12.95 11.08
CA GLU A 117 1.98 -11.51 10.89
C GLU A 117 2.63 -11.24 9.53
N THR A 118 2.06 -10.31 8.76
CA THR A 118 2.62 -9.87 7.48
C THR A 118 2.52 -8.36 7.34
N ILE A 119 3.54 -7.74 6.77
CA ILE A 119 3.54 -6.32 6.40
C ILE A 119 4.01 -6.19 4.96
N SER A 120 3.26 -5.47 4.13
CA SER A 120 3.62 -5.18 2.75
C SER A 120 3.65 -3.67 2.57
N ILE A 121 4.73 -3.17 1.98
CA ILE A 121 4.89 -1.77 1.57
C ILE A 121 4.98 -1.75 0.05
N GLU A 122 4.11 -0.98 -0.58
CA GLU A 122 4.10 -0.77 -2.03
C GLU A 122 4.62 0.63 -2.34
N ASN A 123 5.48 0.69 -3.35
CA ASN A 123 5.89 1.92 -4.01
C ASN A 123 5.92 1.68 -5.53
N LEU A 124 6.27 2.71 -6.31
CA LEU A 124 6.32 2.58 -7.77
C LEU A 124 7.44 1.63 -8.25
N GLY A 125 8.43 1.34 -7.42
CA GLY A 125 9.48 0.34 -7.66
C GLY A 125 9.07 -1.11 -7.40
N GLY A 126 7.94 -1.34 -6.71
CA GLY A 126 7.36 -2.66 -6.46
C GLY A 126 6.86 -2.87 -5.02
N THR A 127 6.52 -4.12 -4.71
CA THR A 127 6.00 -4.51 -3.40
C THR A 127 7.06 -5.21 -2.56
N TYR A 128 7.25 -4.74 -1.33
CA TYR A 128 8.15 -5.29 -0.34
C TYR A 128 7.35 -5.92 0.81
N THR A 129 7.25 -7.25 0.80
CA THR A 129 6.52 -7.99 1.83
C THR A 129 7.46 -8.66 2.82
N PHE A 130 7.12 -8.56 4.10
CA PHE A 130 7.77 -9.26 5.19
C PHE A 130 6.75 -10.10 5.94
N GLN A 131 7.15 -11.28 6.41
CA GLN A 131 6.31 -12.17 7.20
C GLN A 131 7.02 -12.72 8.44
N LYS A 132 6.23 -12.98 9.48
CA LYS A 132 6.62 -13.69 10.69
C LYS A 132 5.89 -15.03 10.69
N LYS A 133 6.64 -16.14 10.63
CA LYS A 133 6.09 -17.51 10.55
C LYS A 133 7.06 -18.53 11.11
N GLY A 134 6.59 -19.43 11.98
CA GLY A 134 7.42 -20.48 12.59
C GLY A 134 8.60 -19.88 13.36
N ASN A 135 9.83 -20.14 12.90
CA ASN A 135 11.07 -19.59 13.48
C ASN A 135 11.52 -18.27 12.82
N ILE A 136 10.81 -17.79 11.80
CA ILE A 136 11.11 -16.52 11.14
C ILE A 136 10.49 -15.39 11.98
N ARG A 137 11.29 -14.37 12.26
CA ARG A 137 10.92 -13.16 13.01
C ARG A 137 11.17 -11.94 12.16
N PHE A 138 10.44 -10.86 12.42
CA PHE A 138 10.81 -9.56 11.90
C PHE A 138 12.15 -9.12 12.49
N PRO A 139 12.96 -8.34 11.75
CA PRO A 139 14.04 -7.57 12.33
C PRO A 139 13.51 -6.69 13.47
N PRO A 140 14.30 -6.43 14.54
CA PRO A 140 13.82 -5.72 15.72
C PRO A 140 13.17 -4.36 15.44
N GLN A 141 13.67 -3.61 14.46
CA GLN A 141 13.11 -2.31 14.10
C GLN A 141 11.75 -2.45 13.42
N LEU A 142 11.61 -3.41 12.49
CA LEU A 142 10.32 -3.69 11.83
C LEU A 142 9.27 -4.19 12.83
N GLU A 143 9.68 -5.04 13.78
CA GLU A 143 8.81 -5.52 14.87
C GLU A 143 8.28 -4.36 15.72
N LYS A 144 9.10 -3.34 16.03
CA LYS A 144 8.64 -2.16 16.78
C LYS A 144 7.55 -1.39 16.00
N ILE A 145 7.74 -1.21 14.70
CA ILE A 145 6.79 -0.49 13.85
C ILE A 145 5.46 -1.26 13.80
N THR A 146 5.49 -2.57 13.53
CA THR A 146 4.26 -3.37 13.41
C THR A 146 3.49 -3.45 14.72
N GLN A 147 4.16 -3.47 15.87
CA GLN A 147 3.51 -3.42 17.20
C GLN A 147 2.79 -2.09 17.47
N GLN A 148 3.23 -0.99 16.86
CA GLN A 148 2.60 0.31 17.04
C GLN A 148 1.38 0.51 16.14
N ILE A 149 1.29 -0.16 14.99
CA ILE A 149 0.17 -0.01 14.04
C ILE A 149 -1.20 -0.20 14.74
N PRO A 150 -1.48 -1.31 15.45
CA PRO A 150 -2.77 -1.49 16.14
C PRO A 150 -3.03 -0.48 17.27
N THR A 151 -1.99 0.17 17.78
CA THR A 151 -2.11 1.12 18.89
C THR A 151 -2.45 2.52 18.39
N VAL A 152 -1.79 2.96 17.32
CA VAL A 152 -2.00 4.27 16.69
C VAL A 152 -3.27 4.26 15.83
N PHE A 153 -3.55 3.15 15.15
CA PHE A 153 -4.57 3.05 14.12
C PHE A 153 -5.76 2.18 14.54
N ARG A 154 -6.34 2.48 15.70
CA ARG A 154 -7.59 1.88 16.17
C ARG A 154 -8.80 2.34 15.36
#